data_AF-A0A6I5A2L2-F1
#
_entry.id   AF-A0A6I5A2L2-F1
#
_cell.length_a   1.000
_cell.length_b   1.000
_cell.length_c   1.000
_cell.angle_alpha   90.00
_cell.angle_beta   90.00
_cell.angle_gamma   90.00
#
_symmetry.space_group_name_H-M   'P 1'
#
loop_
_entity.id
_entity.type
_entity.pdbx_description
1 polymer ?
#
loop_
_entity_poly.entity_id
_entity_poly.type
_entity_poly.pdbx_seq_one_letter_code
_entity_poly.pdbx_strand_id
1 'polypeptide(L)'
;MTMLIAIVGCAPKQNIDMMTLLYETKYISEVDIKFEDYYYDVTELARTTKPSKMEDYIAIIEGLELKKVRKQQISELDSKMKRYRVKGESLVTNLSYQKNDTSYNIMIEISSDGFGFLVDFKDTSSSDEMYQITNATSETFSKIHTYYESIYKKVPPENDNGLDSKTDLRLDEE
;
A
#
# COMPACT_ATOMS: atom_id res chain seq x y z
N MET A 1 24.21 49.31 -6.79
CA MET A 1 24.53 48.20 -5.87
C MET A 1 23.21 47.65 -5.36
N THR A 2 22.71 46.59 -5.99
CA THR A 2 21.34 46.11 -5.80
C THR A 2 21.37 44.90 -4.87
N MET A 3 20.80 45.07 -3.67
CA MET A 3 20.74 44.04 -2.65
C MET A 3 19.58 43.09 -2.98
N LEU A 4 19.91 41.90 -3.48
CA LEU A 4 18.95 40.81 -3.67
C LEU A 4 18.67 40.18 -2.30
N ILE A 5 17.51 40.52 -1.73
CA ILE A 5 16.97 39.84 -0.55
C ILE A 5 16.46 38.49 -1.05
N ALA A 6 17.29 37.45 -0.91
CA ALA A 6 16.85 36.08 -1.08
C ALA A 6 15.94 35.71 0.11
N ILE A 7 14.63 35.80 -0.11
CA ILE A 7 13.64 35.22 0.80
C ILE A 7 13.75 33.71 0.63
N VAL A 8 14.62 33.07 1.41
CA VAL A 8 14.66 31.62 1.54
C VAL A 8 13.43 31.22 2.35
N GLY A 9 12.29 31.13 1.66
CA GLY A 9 11.08 30.54 2.22
C GLY A 9 11.35 29.08 2.49
N CYS A 10 11.76 28.77 3.72
CA CYS A 10 11.76 27.41 4.24
C CYS A 10 10.29 26.98 4.30
N ALA A 11 9.77 26.43 3.21
CA ALA A 11 8.47 25.79 3.22
C ALA A 11 8.53 24.67 4.25
N PRO A 12 7.62 24.61 5.24
CA PRO A 12 7.65 23.54 6.22
C PRO A 12 7.56 22.22 5.46
N LYS A 13 8.53 21.33 5.69
CA LYS A 13 8.43 19.92 5.28
C LYS A 13 7.23 19.35 6.04
N GLN A 14 6.04 19.42 5.45
CA GLN A 14 4.84 18.74 5.92
C GLN A 14 4.89 17.26 5.54
N ASN A 15 6.06 16.65 5.69
CA ASN A 15 6.20 15.21 5.54
C ASN A 15 5.77 14.62 6.88
N ILE A 16 4.74 13.77 6.85
CA ILE A 16 4.35 12.96 8.00
C ILE A 16 4.96 11.58 7.83
N ASP A 17 5.40 11.01 8.95
CA ASP A 17 5.82 9.62 8.97
C ASP A 17 4.60 8.72 8.74
N MET A 18 4.74 7.72 7.87
CA MET A 18 3.64 6.85 7.49
C MET A 18 3.09 6.09 8.70
N MET A 19 3.95 5.68 9.64
CA MET A 19 3.46 5.07 10.87
C MET A 19 2.68 6.04 11.72
N THR A 20 2.92 7.34 11.68
CA THR A 20 2.05 8.30 12.40
C THR A 20 0.61 8.25 11.89
N LEU A 21 0.43 8.07 10.58
CA LEU A 21 -0.90 7.88 9.98
C LEU A 21 -1.48 6.50 10.35
N LEU A 22 -0.65 5.47 10.50
CA LEU A 22 -1.06 4.13 10.91
C LEU A 22 -1.17 3.92 12.44
N TYR A 23 -0.54 4.71 13.30
CA TYR A 23 -0.46 4.43 14.74
C TYR A 23 -1.74 4.80 15.50
N GLU A 24 -2.59 5.67 14.95
CA GLU A 24 -3.92 5.94 15.51
C GLU A 24 -4.91 4.78 15.30
N THR A 25 -4.48 3.67 14.69
CA THR A 25 -5.37 2.63 14.15
C THR A 25 -5.33 1.27 14.86
N LYS A 26 -4.35 0.99 15.73
CA LYS A 26 -4.14 -0.31 16.41
C LYS A 26 -4.09 -1.50 15.44
N TYR A 27 -2.87 -1.94 15.14
CA TYR A 27 -2.50 -3.19 14.45
C TYR A 27 -3.13 -3.42 13.05
N ILE A 28 -2.27 -3.55 12.04
CA ILE A 28 -2.67 -4.09 10.73
C ILE A 28 -3.10 -5.54 10.94
N SER A 29 -4.30 -5.88 10.49
CA SER A 29 -4.90 -7.22 10.63
C SER A 29 -4.76 -8.10 9.39
N GLU A 30 -4.50 -7.49 8.23
CA GLU A 30 -4.29 -8.19 6.96
C GLU A 30 -3.41 -7.36 6.02
N VAL A 31 -2.55 -8.04 5.28
CA VAL A 31 -1.79 -7.49 4.14
C VAL A 31 -2.18 -8.27 2.89
N ASP A 32 -2.67 -7.56 1.88
CA ASP A 32 -3.03 -8.09 0.55
C ASP A 32 -2.26 -7.31 -0.52
N ILE A 33 -1.39 -7.98 -1.27
CA ILE A 33 -0.55 -7.36 -2.29
C ILE A 33 -0.91 -7.92 -3.65
N LYS A 34 -1.11 -7.02 -4.61
CA LYS A 34 -1.41 -7.33 -6.01
C LYS A 34 -0.36 -6.71 -6.91
N PHE A 35 0.07 -7.51 -7.88
CA PHE A 35 0.82 -7.01 -9.02
C PHE A 35 -0.17 -6.51 -10.05
N GLU A 36 -0.22 -5.20 -10.26
CA GLU A 36 -1.06 -4.62 -11.33
C GLU A 36 -0.29 -4.74 -12.64
N ASP A 37 -0.46 -5.88 -13.31
CA ASP A 37 -0.28 -6.00 -14.75
C ASP A 37 -1.68 -6.14 -15.36
N TYR A 38 -2.01 -5.31 -16.36
CA TYR A 38 -3.28 -5.39 -17.09
C TYR A 38 -3.53 -6.78 -17.74
N TYR A 39 -2.53 -7.68 -17.68
CA TYR A 39 -2.50 -8.98 -18.34
C TYR A 39 -2.56 -10.22 -17.43
N TYR A 40 -2.53 -10.15 -16.09
CA TYR A 40 -2.41 -11.38 -15.27
C TYR A 40 -3.60 -11.71 -14.34
N ASP A 41 -4.22 -12.83 -14.71
CA ASP A 41 -4.70 -14.00 -13.95
C ASP A 41 -5.40 -13.81 -12.58
N VAL A 42 -6.65 -14.26 -12.53
CA VAL A 42 -7.53 -14.30 -11.35
C VAL A 42 -7.08 -15.34 -10.30
N THR A 43 -5.87 -15.88 -10.43
CA THR A 43 -5.36 -17.07 -9.70
C THR A 43 -4.16 -16.79 -8.78
N GLU A 44 -3.70 -15.53 -8.71
CA GLU A 44 -2.61 -15.13 -7.81
C GLU A 44 -3.14 -14.59 -6.48
N LEU A 45 -2.79 -15.24 -5.36
CA LEU A 45 -3.15 -14.78 -4.02
C LEU A 45 -1.89 -14.55 -3.16
N ALA A 46 -1.53 -13.29 -2.97
CA ALA A 46 -0.49 -12.87 -2.01
C ALA A 46 -1.15 -12.11 -0.85
N ARG A 47 -1.71 -12.87 0.09
CA ARG A 47 -2.42 -12.37 1.27
C ARG A 47 -1.97 -13.07 2.54
N THR A 48 -1.88 -12.33 3.64
CA THR A 48 -1.55 -12.91 4.95
C THR A 48 -2.21 -12.16 6.11
N THR A 49 -2.55 -12.92 7.15
CA THR A 49 -2.99 -12.45 8.47
C THR A 49 -2.03 -12.93 9.58
N LYS A 50 -0.91 -13.59 9.21
CA LYS A 50 0.08 -14.10 10.18
C LYS A 50 0.84 -12.93 10.83
N PRO A 51 0.86 -12.81 12.18
CA PRO A 51 1.50 -11.70 12.89
C PRO A 51 2.94 -11.40 12.47
N SER A 52 3.81 -12.41 12.42
CA SER A 52 5.22 -12.23 12.03
C SER A 52 5.40 -11.67 10.63
N LYS A 53 4.55 -12.07 9.68
CA LYS A 53 4.59 -11.52 8.31
C LYS A 53 4.07 -10.08 8.27
N MET A 54 3.09 -9.74 9.09
CA MET A 54 2.62 -8.36 9.19
C MET A 54 3.72 -7.46 9.78
N GLU A 55 4.44 -7.93 10.80
CA GLU A 55 5.60 -7.22 11.36
C GLU A 55 6.71 -7.00 10.33
N ASP A 56 7.05 -8.04 9.54
CA ASP A 56 8.01 -7.93 8.44
C ASP A 56 7.61 -6.83 7.44
N TYR A 57 6.32 -6.78 7.06
CA TYR A 57 5.83 -5.76 6.13
C TYR A 57 5.87 -4.36 6.75
N ILE A 58 5.39 -4.21 7.99
CA ILE A 58 5.42 -2.94 8.73
C ILE A 58 6.84 -2.38 8.79
N ALA A 59 7.84 -3.22 9.08
CA ALA A 59 9.25 -2.81 9.10
C ALA A 59 9.77 -2.31 7.73
N ILE A 60 9.20 -2.77 6.62
CA ILE A 60 9.56 -2.26 5.29
C ILE A 60 9.01 -0.85 5.07
N ILE A 61 7.76 -0.62 5.51
CA ILE A 61 7.04 0.60 5.19
C ILE A 61 7.19 1.69 6.26
N GLU A 62 7.63 1.36 7.48
CA GLU A 62 7.57 2.28 8.63
C GLU A 62 8.31 3.61 8.40
N GLY A 63 9.44 3.56 7.70
CA GLY A 63 10.27 4.73 7.42
C GLY A 63 9.81 5.58 6.23
N LEU A 64 8.63 5.32 5.65
CA LEU A 64 8.13 6.08 4.51
C LEU A 64 7.62 7.46 4.93
N GLU A 65 8.07 8.48 4.20
CA GLU A 65 7.66 9.88 4.38
C GLU A 65 6.53 10.23 3.41
N LEU A 66 5.41 10.68 3.96
CA LEU A 66 4.20 11.03 3.23
C LEU A 66 4.01 12.54 3.13
N LYS A 67 3.66 13.02 1.94
CA LYS A 67 3.27 14.40 1.70
C LYS A 67 1.83 14.45 1.19
N LYS A 68 0.97 15.19 1.89
CA LYS A 68 -0.43 15.35 1.47
C LYS A 68 -0.55 15.94 0.07
N VAL A 69 -1.36 15.31 -0.77
CA VAL A 69 -1.62 15.70 -2.16
C VAL A 69 -2.87 16.57 -2.21
N ARG A 70 -2.81 17.68 -2.96
CA ARG A 70 -4.00 18.50 -3.21
C ARG A 70 -4.90 17.83 -4.24
N LYS A 71 -6.24 17.95 -4.09
CA LYS A 71 -7.22 17.32 -4.98
C LYS A 71 -6.94 17.55 -6.48
N GLN A 72 -6.47 18.74 -6.86
CA GLN A 72 -6.17 19.07 -8.26
C GLN A 72 -4.97 18.29 -8.85
N GLN A 73 -4.08 17.75 -8.02
CA GLN A 73 -2.89 17.02 -8.44
C GLN A 73 -3.13 15.51 -8.56
N ILE A 74 -4.25 15.01 -8.03
CA ILE A 74 -4.55 13.57 -7.97
C ILE A 74 -4.58 12.95 -9.37
N SER A 75 -5.23 13.60 -10.35
CA SER A 75 -5.34 13.05 -11.71
C SER A 75 -3.98 12.96 -12.41
N GLU A 76 -3.07 13.89 -12.14
CA GLU A 76 -1.71 13.87 -12.68
C GLU A 76 -0.90 12.72 -12.09
N LEU A 77 -0.98 12.52 -10.77
CA LEU A 77 -0.30 11.42 -10.09
C LEU A 77 -0.83 10.05 -10.55
N ASP A 78 -2.15 9.89 -10.67
CA ASP A 78 -2.76 8.65 -11.18
C ASP A 78 -2.35 8.40 -12.64
N SER A 79 -2.34 9.44 -13.49
CA SER A 79 -1.88 9.33 -14.88
C SER A 79 -0.41 8.92 -14.97
N LYS A 80 0.43 9.41 -14.05
CA LYS A 80 1.83 8.99 -13.95
C LYS A 80 1.91 7.52 -13.54
N MET A 81 1.17 7.11 -12.51
CA MET A 81 1.17 5.74 -12.00
C MET A 81 0.69 4.72 -13.03
N LYS A 82 -0.33 5.08 -13.83
CA LYS A 82 -0.84 4.25 -14.92
C LYS A 82 0.26 3.74 -15.86
N ARG A 83 1.33 4.51 -16.07
CA ARG A 83 2.46 4.11 -16.93
C ARG A 83 3.23 2.92 -16.35
N TYR A 84 3.31 2.80 -15.03
CA TYR A 84 3.95 1.68 -14.35
C TYR A 84 3.02 0.47 -14.29
N ARG A 85 1.72 0.67 -14.01
CA ARG A 85 0.70 -0.40 -14.07
C ARG A 85 0.67 -1.11 -15.43
N VAL A 86 0.72 -0.36 -16.52
CA VAL A 86 0.73 -0.95 -17.89
C VAL A 86 2.00 -1.77 -18.18
N LYS A 87 3.07 -1.57 -17.41
CA LYS A 87 4.33 -2.30 -17.57
C LYS A 87 4.51 -3.44 -16.57
N GLY A 88 3.56 -3.65 -15.65
CA GLY A 88 3.80 -4.53 -14.51
C GLY A 88 4.97 -4.03 -13.67
N GLU A 89 5.04 -2.73 -13.41
CA GLU A 89 6.09 -2.11 -12.60
C GLU A 89 5.50 -1.43 -11.36
N SER A 90 4.29 -1.85 -10.94
CA SER A 90 3.57 -1.29 -9.80
C SER A 90 3.09 -2.38 -8.86
N LEU A 91 3.29 -2.18 -7.56
CA LEU A 91 2.79 -3.03 -6.49
C LEU A 91 1.71 -2.26 -5.72
N VAL A 92 0.51 -2.81 -5.68
CA VAL A 92 -0.60 -2.29 -4.87
C VAL A 92 -0.73 -3.15 -3.63
N THR A 93 -0.62 -2.53 -2.47
CA THR A 93 -0.84 -3.18 -1.17
C THR A 93 -2.06 -2.58 -0.50
N ASN A 94 -2.99 -3.44 -0.08
CA ASN A 94 -4.12 -3.07 0.74
C ASN A 94 -3.86 -3.53 2.18
N LEU A 95 -3.95 -2.60 3.11
CA LEU A 95 -3.79 -2.82 4.54
C LEU A 95 -5.14 -2.68 5.20
N SER A 96 -5.64 -3.79 5.75
CA SER A 96 -6.89 -3.78 6.49
C SER A 96 -6.58 -3.74 7.98
N TYR A 97 -7.24 -2.83 8.71
CA TYR A 97 -7.17 -2.77 10.17
C TYR A 97 -8.57 -2.59 10.77
N GLN A 98 -8.72 -2.95 12.04
CA GLN A 98 -9.97 -2.81 12.78
C GLN A 98 -9.81 -1.78 13.90
N LYS A 99 -10.73 -0.81 13.96
CA LYS A 99 -10.84 0.12 15.07
C LYS A 99 -12.25 0.05 15.63
N ASN A 100 -12.36 -0.54 16.82
CA ASN A 100 -13.64 -0.95 17.40
C ASN A 100 -14.36 -1.91 16.43
N ASP A 101 -15.66 -1.69 16.16
CA ASP A 101 -16.46 -2.52 15.27
C ASP A 101 -16.38 -2.10 13.78
N THR A 102 -15.46 -1.19 13.42
CA THR A 102 -15.32 -0.67 12.05
C THR A 102 -14.01 -1.13 11.42
N SER A 103 -14.11 -1.69 10.21
CA SER A 103 -12.97 -2.05 9.37
C SER A 103 -12.59 -0.89 8.46
N TYR A 104 -11.30 -0.63 8.37
CA TYR A 104 -10.72 0.40 7.54
C TYR A 104 -9.72 -0.23 6.58
N ASN A 105 -9.52 0.44 5.43
CA ASN A 105 -8.59 -0.02 4.42
C ASN A 105 -7.73 1.15 3.91
N ILE A 106 -6.42 0.92 3.90
CA ILE A 106 -5.43 1.83 3.34
C ILE A 106 -4.81 1.14 2.13
N MET A 107 -4.82 1.84 0.99
CA MET A 107 -4.13 1.38 -0.21
C MET A 107 -2.81 2.12 -0.33
N ILE A 108 -1.73 1.37 -0.50
CA ILE A 108 -0.39 1.87 -0.81
C ILE A 108 -0.03 1.36 -2.21
N GLU A 109 0.37 2.23 -3.11
CA GLU A 109 0.88 1.85 -4.42
C GLU A 109 2.29 2.40 -4.62
N ILE A 110 3.25 1.52 -4.97
CA ILE A 110 4.66 1.88 -5.20
C ILE A 110 5.13 1.28 -6.52
N SER A 111 5.76 2.10 -7.36
CA SER A 111 6.38 1.70 -8.61
C SER A 111 7.84 1.29 -8.46
N SER A 112 8.38 0.62 -9.48
CA SER A 112 9.75 0.10 -9.54
C SER A 112 10.86 1.13 -9.30
N ASP A 113 10.60 2.40 -9.57
CA ASP A 113 11.52 3.52 -9.33
C ASP A 113 11.34 4.21 -7.97
N GLY A 114 10.39 3.75 -7.15
CA GLY A 114 10.06 4.31 -5.84
C GLY A 114 9.02 5.42 -5.86
N PHE A 115 8.48 5.83 -7.01
CA PHE A 115 7.31 6.70 -7.01
C PHE A 115 6.12 5.96 -6.38
N GLY A 116 5.34 6.64 -5.54
CA GLY A 116 4.23 5.98 -4.88
C GLY A 116 3.31 6.92 -4.15
N PHE A 117 2.15 6.41 -3.78
CA PHE A 117 1.17 7.13 -3.00
C PHE A 117 0.35 6.19 -2.11
N LEU A 118 -0.29 6.80 -1.13
CA LEU A 118 -1.20 6.18 -0.19
C LEU A 118 -2.57 6.83 -0.32
N VAL A 119 -3.62 6.03 -0.31
CA VAL A 119 -5.03 6.45 -0.28
C VAL A 119 -5.69 5.85 0.95
N ASP A 120 -6.29 6.70 1.77
CA ASP A 120 -7.06 6.29 2.95
C ASP A 120 -8.56 6.25 2.59
N PHE A 121 -9.14 5.05 2.52
CA PHE A 121 -10.56 4.85 2.25
C PHE A 121 -11.34 4.79 3.55
N LYS A 122 -11.77 5.96 4.03
CA LYS A 122 -12.77 6.02 5.10
C LYS A 122 -14.16 5.68 4.54
N ASP A 123 -14.77 4.60 5.01
CA ASP A 123 -16.17 4.20 4.77
C ASP A 123 -16.62 4.08 3.30
N THR A 124 -15.91 3.27 2.50
CA THR A 124 -16.39 2.58 1.27
C THR A 124 -17.03 3.40 0.14
N SER A 125 -17.00 4.75 0.16
CA SER A 125 -17.73 5.54 -0.84
C SER A 125 -17.00 6.77 -1.40
N SER A 126 -15.95 7.29 -0.74
CA SER A 126 -15.01 8.23 -1.36
C SER A 126 -13.81 8.47 -0.43
N SER A 127 -12.58 8.27 -0.91
CA SER A 127 -11.39 8.72 -0.15
C SER A 127 -11.23 10.24 -0.32
N ASP A 128 -11.17 10.99 0.77
CA ASP A 128 -10.94 12.44 0.73
C ASP A 128 -9.46 12.83 0.66
N GLU A 129 -8.54 11.89 0.93
CA GLU A 129 -7.12 12.20 1.16
C GLU A 129 -6.17 11.22 0.47
N MET A 130 -5.28 11.77 -0.35
CA MET A 130 -4.16 11.06 -0.97
C MET A 130 -2.86 11.66 -0.45
N TYR A 131 -1.87 10.81 -0.25
CA TYR A 131 -0.53 11.18 0.18
C TYR A 131 0.50 10.64 -0.79
N GLN A 132 1.44 11.47 -1.23
CA GLN A 132 2.56 11.04 -2.06
C GLN A 132 3.68 10.55 -1.15
N ILE A 133 4.28 9.40 -1.48
CA ILE A 133 5.49 8.90 -0.81
C ILE A 133 6.70 9.65 -1.39
N THR A 134 7.52 10.24 -0.52
CA THR A 134 8.56 11.19 -0.93
C THR A 134 9.99 10.67 -0.83
N ASN A 135 10.21 9.57 -0.12
CA ASN A 135 11.53 8.98 0.13
C ASN A 135 11.66 7.50 -0.29
N ALA A 136 10.63 6.93 -0.93
CA ALA A 136 10.71 5.58 -1.48
C ALA A 136 11.67 5.54 -2.68
N THR A 137 12.31 4.38 -2.85
CA THR A 137 13.29 4.13 -3.90
C THR A 137 13.03 2.76 -4.55
N SER A 138 13.80 2.40 -5.58
CA SER A 138 13.80 1.04 -6.13
C SER A 138 14.15 -0.04 -5.09
N GLU A 139 14.90 0.31 -4.04
CA GLU A 139 15.18 -0.60 -2.93
C GLU A 139 13.91 -0.85 -2.10
N THR A 140 13.10 0.18 -1.85
CA THR A 140 11.78 0.04 -1.21
C THR A 140 10.90 -0.91 -2.01
N PHE A 141 10.79 -0.69 -3.32
CA PHE A 141 10.03 -1.57 -4.21
C PHE A 141 10.53 -3.01 -4.14
N SER A 142 11.85 -3.22 -4.22
CA SER A 142 12.46 -4.55 -4.20
C SER A 142 12.17 -5.30 -2.89
N LYS A 143 12.17 -4.60 -1.74
CA LYS A 143 11.81 -5.18 -0.44
C LYS A 143 10.35 -5.62 -0.41
N ILE A 144 9.44 -4.77 -0.91
CA ILE A 144 8.01 -5.11 -0.98
C ILE A 144 7.77 -6.28 -1.95
N HIS A 145 8.45 -6.30 -3.09
CA HIS A 145 8.37 -7.40 -4.05
C HIS A 145 8.86 -8.72 -3.44
N THR A 146 10.01 -8.70 -2.76
CA THR A 146 10.55 -9.88 -2.06
C THR A 146 9.58 -10.38 -0.99
N TYR A 147 8.95 -9.44 -0.26
CA TYR A 147 7.92 -9.79 0.72
C TYR A 147 6.70 -10.43 0.05
N TYR A 148 6.20 -9.85 -1.05
CA TYR A 148 5.10 -10.39 -1.87
C TYR A 148 5.40 -11.83 -2.27
N GLU A 149 6.57 -12.12 -2.85
CA GLU A 149 6.96 -13.47 -3.24
C GLU A 149 6.99 -14.44 -2.04
N SER A 150 7.34 -13.94 -0.85
CA SER A 150 7.40 -14.75 0.37
C SER A 150 6.04 -15.19 0.93
N ILE A 151 4.97 -14.45 0.58
CA ILE A 151 3.59 -14.75 0.99
C ILE A 151 2.73 -15.25 -0.17
N TYR A 152 3.25 -15.19 -1.39
CA TYR A 152 2.58 -15.63 -2.60
C TYR A 152 2.26 -17.12 -2.51
N LYS A 153 1.00 -17.44 -2.81
CA LYS A 153 0.55 -18.81 -3.03
C LYS A 153 -0.06 -18.91 -4.42
N LYS A 154 0.46 -19.84 -5.21
CA LYS A 154 -0.17 -20.22 -6.47
C LYS A 154 -1.48 -20.95 -6.16
N VAL A 155 -2.62 -20.37 -6.53
CA VAL A 155 -3.91 -21.06 -6.44
C VAL A 155 -4.08 -21.85 -7.74
N PRO A 156 -4.22 -23.18 -7.69
CA PRO A 156 -4.54 -23.94 -8.90
C PRO A 156 -5.92 -23.50 -9.40
N PRO A 157 -6.14 -23.40 -10.73
CA PRO A 157 -7.45 -23.09 -11.26
C PRO A 157 -8.47 -24.10 -10.73
N GLU A 158 -9.57 -23.62 -10.14
CA GLU A 158 -10.64 -24.47 -9.65
C GLU A 158 -11.15 -25.34 -10.80
N ASN A 159 -10.94 -26.66 -10.71
CA ASN A 159 -11.75 -27.59 -11.45
C ASN A 159 -13.16 -27.48 -10.86
N ASP A 160 -14.01 -26.77 -11.60
CA ASP A 160 -15.47 -26.69 -11.51
C ASP A 160 -16.07 -27.87 -10.71
N ASN A 161 -16.21 -27.70 -9.40
CA ASN A 161 -16.95 -28.59 -8.50
C ASN A 161 -17.24 -27.88 -7.17
N GLY A 162 -18.27 -27.02 -7.19
CA GLY A 162 -19.17 -26.84 -6.06
C GLY A 162 -18.67 -25.96 -4.91
N LEU A 163 -19.49 -24.95 -4.58
CA LEU A 163 -19.48 -24.25 -3.31
C LEU A 163 -19.27 -25.23 -2.15
N ASP A 164 -18.24 -25.01 -1.34
CA ASP A 164 -18.37 -25.19 0.10
C ASP A 164 -17.57 -24.11 0.85
N SER A 165 -18.27 -23.01 1.11
CA SER A 165 -17.92 -22.11 2.20
C SER A 165 -17.96 -22.92 3.50
N LYS A 166 -16.80 -23.30 4.04
CA LYS A 166 -16.50 -23.59 5.47
C LYS A 166 -15.34 -24.57 5.60
N THR A 167 -14.10 -24.17 5.32
CA THR A 167 -12.96 -24.82 5.97
C THR A 167 -11.71 -23.94 5.91
N ASP A 168 -11.62 -22.94 6.78
CA ASP A 168 -10.30 -22.39 7.19
C ASP A 168 -10.37 -21.66 8.55
N LEU A 169 -11.23 -22.17 9.44
CA LEU A 169 -11.19 -21.88 10.88
C LEU A 169 -10.92 -23.19 11.61
N ARG A 170 -9.70 -23.70 11.49
CA ARG A 170 -9.10 -24.55 12.52
C ARG A 170 -7.95 -23.76 13.14
N LEU A 171 -8.26 -23.20 14.31
CA LEU A 171 -7.28 -22.84 15.30
C LEU A 171 -6.69 -24.17 15.78
N ASP A 172 -5.45 -24.44 15.38
CA ASP A 172 -4.68 -25.48 16.04
C ASP A 172 -4.11 -24.87 17.33
N GLU A 173 -4.61 -25.41 18.44
CA GLU A 173 -4.10 -25.23 19.80
C GLU A 173 -2.70 -25.85 19.91
N GLU A 174 -1.75 -25.10 20.47
CA GLU A 174 -0.78 -25.59 21.48
C GLU A 174 -0.52 -24.48 22.51
#